data_AF-A0A836VXG1-F1
#
_entry.id   AF-A0A836VXG1-F1
#
_cell.length_a   1.000
_cell.length_b   1.000
_cell.length_c   1.000
_cell.angle_alpha   90.00
_cell.angle_beta   90.00
_cell.angle_gamma   90.00
#
_symmetry.space_group_name_H-M   'P 1'
#
loop_
_entity.id
_entity.type
_entity.pdbx_description
1 polymer ?
#
loop_
_entity_poly.entity_id
_entity_poly.type
_entity_poly.pdbx_seq_one_letter_code
_entity_poly.pdbx_strand_id
1 'polypeptide(L)' 'MEYDVKDLSLHEKGREKIEWTDSHMPVIRSLRKKFSKEKPFQGIVIGACLHVTSETANLVRTLKETADVFNIPYK' A
#
# COMPACT_ATOMS: atom_id res chain seq x y z
N MET A 1 3.52 -15.61 6.03
CA MET A 1 4.12 -14.35 5.55
C MET A 1 5.30 -14.07 6.44
N GLU A 2 6.51 -14.15 5.90
CA GLU A 2 7.70 -13.63 6.57
C GLU A 2 7.80 -12.13 6.26
N TYR A 3 8.09 -11.33 7.27
CA TYR A 3 8.33 -9.90 7.15
C TYR A 3 9.47 -9.52 8.08
N ASP A 4 10.27 -8.54 7.67
CA ASP A 4 11.31 -7.94 8.51
C ASP A 4 10.88 -6.53 8.91
N VAL A 5 10.38 -6.41 10.13
CA VAL A 5 9.93 -5.13 10.70
C VAL A 5 10.40 -5.03 12.13
N LYS A 6 10.79 -3.82 12.54
CA LYS A 6 11.40 -3.57 13.85
C LYS A 6 10.49 -3.92 15.04
N ASP A 7 9.21 -3.56 14.96
CA ASP A 7 8.25 -3.73 16.06
C ASP A 7 6.82 -3.83 15.52
N LEU A 8 6.18 -4.96 15.78
CA LEU A 8 4.81 -5.22 15.35
C LEU A 8 3.76 -4.48 16.18
N SER A 9 4.06 -4.16 17.45
CA SER A 9 3.10 -3.51 18.35
C SER A 9 2.68 -2.11 17.88
N LEU A 10 3.48 -1.48 17.00
CA LEU A 10 3.20 -0.18 16.41
C LEU A 10 2.11 -0.20 15.31
N HIS A 11 1.53 -1.36 15.01
CA HIS A 11 0.57 -1.51 13.91
C HIS A 11 -0.67 -0.60 14.04
N GLU A 12 -1.20 -0.41 15.26
CA GLU A 12 -2.39 0.43 15.47
C GLU A 12 -2.10 1.89 15.14
N LYS A 13 -1.03 2.44 15.74
CA LYS A 13 -0.57 3.81 15.48
C LYS A 13 -0.20 4.02 14.01
N GLY A 14 0.41 3.01 13.39
CA GLY A 14 0.70 2.99 11.96
C GLY A 14 -0.58 3.11 11.13
N ARG A 15 -1.62 2.33 11.46
CA ARG A 15 -2.93 2.36 10.78
C ARG A 15 -3.58 3.73 10.87
N GLU A 16 -3.61 4.32 12.07
CA GLU A 16 -4.17 5.67 12.26
C GLU A 16 -3.47 6.72 11.40
N LYS A 17 -2.13 6.66 11.35
CA LYS A 17 -1.34 7.58 10.52
C LYS A 17 -1.62 7.37 9.02
N ILE A 18 -1.75 6.13 8.57
CA ILE A 18 -2.10 5.81 7.18
C ILE A 18 -3.48 6.36 6.83
N GLU A 19 -4.47 6.20 7.71
CA GLU A 19 -5.84 6.71 7.51
C GLU A 19 -5.88 8.24 7.48
N TRP A 20 -5.13 8.89 8.37
CA TRP A 20 -4.97 10.35 8.34
C TRP A 20 -4.32 10.83 7.05
N THR A 21 -3.24 10.18 6.60
CA THR A 21 -2.60 10.53 5.32
C THR A 21 -3.55 10.28 4.14
N ASP A 22 -4.38 9.24 4.18
CA ASP A 22 -5.32 8.92 3.09
C ASP A 22 -6.34 10.05 2.86
N SER A 23 -6.78 10.74 3.92
CA SER A 23 -7.69 11.88 3.79
C SER A 23 -7.08 13.07 3.06
N HIS A 24 -5.75 13.17 3.05
CA HIS A 24 -4.98 14.22 2.38
C HIS A 24 -4.47 13.81 0.99
N MET A 25 -4.77 12.59 0.53
CA MET A 25 -4.34 12.07 -0.78
C MET A 25 -5.54 11.80 -1.72
N PRO A 26 -6.30 12.85 -2.12
CA PRO A 26 -7.55 12.69 -2.86
C PRO A 26 -7.36 11.99 -4.22
N VAL A 27 -6.22 12.22 -4.88
CA VAL A 27 -5.90 11.60 -6.17
C VAL A 27 -5.74 10.08 -6.05
N ILE A 28 -4.93 9.61 -5.09
CA ILE A 28 -4.73 8.17 -4.84
C ILE A 28 -6.05 7.50 -4.48
N ARG A 29 -6.88 8.15 -3.65
CA ARG A 29 -8.21 7.64 -3.30
C ARG A 29 -9.13 7.53 -4.52
N SER A 30 -9.13 8.52 -5.41
CA SER A 30 -9.92 8.49 -6.65
C SER A 30 -9.45 7.35 -7.57
N LEU A 31 -8.14 7.22 -7.77
CA LEU A 31 -7.55 6.15 -8.58
C LEU A 31 -7.89 4.77 -8.02
N ARG A 32 -7.84 4.60 -6.69
CA ARG A 32 -8.26 3.35 -6.03
C ARG A 32 -9.71 3.00 -6.30
N LYS A 33 -10.63 3.96 -6.17
CA LYS A 33 -12.07 3.75 -6.46
C LYS A 33 -12.33 3.38 -7.92
N LYS A 34 -11.59 3.98 -8.85
CA LYS A 34 -11.71 3.70 -10.29
C LYS A 34 -11.14 2.31 -10.61
N PHE A 35 -9.89 2.08 -10.25
CA PHE A 35 -9.15 0.91 -10.68
C PHE A 35 -9.47 -0.35 -9.87
N SER A 36 -10.06 -0.26 -8.67
CA SER A 36 -10.53 -1.46 -7.96
C SER A 36 -11.62 -2.22 -8.72
N LYS A 37 -12.35 -1.52 -9.60
CA LYS A 37 -13.33 -2.10 -10.52
C LYS A 37 -12.68 -2.63 -11.80
N GLU A 38 -11.75 -1.86 -12.37
CA GLU A 38 -11.11 -2.17 -13.66
C GLU A 38 -10.00 -3.24 -13.52
N LYS A 39 -9.41 -3.37 -12.32
CA LYS A 39 -8.27 -4.25 -11.99
C LYS A 39 -7.20 -4.31 -13.09
N PRO A 40 -6.66 -3.16 -13.53
CA PRO A 40 -5.77 -3.09 -14.68
C PRO A 40 -4.44 -3.83 -14.51
N PHE A 41 -4.08 -4.17 -13.27
CA PHE A 41 -2.81 -4.80 -12.94
C PHE A 41 -2.98 -6.25 -12.45
N GLN A 42 -4.16 -6.85 -12.67
CA GLN A 42 -4.41 -8.24 -12.30
C GLN A 42 -3.44 -9.18 -13.02
N GLY A 43 -2.83 -10.12 -12.29
CA GLY A 43 -1.82 -11.04 -12.83
C GLY A 43 -0.43 -10.42 -13.04
N ILE A 44 -0.24 -9.13 -12.70
CA ILE A 44 1.07 -8.47 -12.76
C ILE A 44 1.68 -8.45 -11.36
N VAL A 45 2.92 -8.94 -11.26
CA VAL A 45 3.73 -8.83 -10.05
C VAL A 45 4.44 -7.48 -10.04
N ILE A 46 4.16 -6.66 -9.03
CA ILE A 46 4.76 -5.33 -8.88
C ILE A 46 5.82 -5.37 -7.78
N GLY A 47 7.09 -5.15 -8.15
CA GLY A 47 8.18 -4.88 -7.20
C GLY A 47 8.28 -3.39 -6.89
N ALA A 48 8.48 -3.04 -5.62
CA ALA A 48 8.61 -1.64 -5.19
C ALA A 48 9.91 -1.43 -4.38
N CYS A 49 10.71 -0.45 -4.80
CA CYS A 49 11.86 0.07 -4.06
C CYS A 49 11.59 1.55 -3.77
N LEU A 50 10.95 1.81 -2.64
CA LEU A 50 10.49 3.14 -2.23
C LEU A 50 10.68 3.30 -0.72
N HIS A 51 10.75 4.54 -0.26
CA HIS A 51 10.75 4.81 1.18
C HIS A 51 9.45 4.34 1.81
N VAL A 52 9.57 3.57 2.90
CA VAL A 52 8.42 3.06 3.66
C VAL A 52 7.86 4.17 4.54
N THR A 53 6.79 4.81 4.06
CA THR A 53 6.08 5.89 4.74
C THR A 53 4.56 5.67 4.70
N SER A 54 3.79 6.54 5.37
CA SER A 54 2.31 6.47 5.38
C SER A 54 1.70 6.74 4.00
N GLU A 55 2.35 7.57 3.18
CA GLU A 55 1.99 7.83 1.79
C GLU A 55 2.19 6.58 0.92
N THR A 56 3.36 5.94 1.04
CA THR A 56 3.67 4.69 0.31
C THR A 56 2.73 3.57 0.72
N ALA A 57 2.32 3.49 1.99
CA ALA A 57 1.32 2.53 2.43
C ALA A 57 -0.04 2.72 1.72
N ASN A 58 -0.50 3.96 1.49
CA ASN A 58 -1.73 4.22 0.74
C ASN A 58 -1.58 3.93 -0.76
N LEU A 59 -0.40 4.14 -1.33
CA LEU A 59 -0.08 3.68 -2.69
C LEU A 59 -0.15 2.15 -2.78
N VAL A 60 0.51 1.43 -1.87
CA VAL A 60 0.52 -0.04 -1.85
C VAL A 60 -0.88 -0.61 -1.60
N ARG A 61 -1.71 0.00 -0.74
CA ARG A 61 -3.13 -0.37 -0.59
C ARG A 61 -3.89 -0.26 -1.92
N THR A 62 -3.64 0.82 -2.65
CA THR A 62 -4.25 1.03 -3.97
C THR A 62 -3.80 -0.02 -4.97
N LEU A 63 -2.50 -0.34 -5.02
CA LEU A 63 -1.98 -1.38 -5.90
C LEU A 63 -2.51 -2.76 -5.51
N LYS A 64 -2.61 -3.08 -4.22
CA LYS A 64 -3.14 -4.37 -3.74
C LYS A 64 -4.61 -4.59 -4.10
N GLU A 65 -5.41 -3.53 -4.17
CA GLU A 65 -6.81 -3.62 -4.59
C GLU A 65 -6.95 -3.78 -6.12
N THR A 66 -5.88 -3.53 -6.88
CA THR A 66 -5.90 -3.43 -8.35
C THR A 66 -4.95 -4.40 -9.06
N ALA A 67 -4.08 -5.08 -8.29
CA ALA A 67 -2.97 -5.95 -8.71
C ALA A 67 -2.72 -7.08 -7.70
N ASP A 68 -1.91 -8.07 -8.10
CA ASP A 68 -1.34 -9.09 -7.22
C ASP A 68 0.03 -8.61 -6.69
N VAL A 69 0.04 -7.90 -5.56
CA VAL A 69 1.26 -7.27 -5.00
C VAL A 69 2.08 -8.27 -4.17
N PHE A 70 3.34 -8.50 -4.57
CA PHE A 70 4.36 -9.15 -3.73
C PHE A 70 5.34 -8.11 -3.21
N ASN A 71 5.45 -7.98 -1.88
CA ASN A 71 6.49 -7.16 -1.27
C ASN A 71 7.83 -7.90 -1.38
N ILE A 72 8.83 -7.30 -2.02
CA ILE A 72 10.19 -7.86 -2.02
C ILE A 72 10.78 -7.53 -0.65
N PRO A 73 11.09 -8.53 0.21
CA PRO A 73 11.77 -8.25 1.46
C PRO A 73 13.17 -7.70 1.13
N TYR A 74 13.47 -6.50 1.64
CA TYR A 74 14.86 -6.11 1.82
C TYR A 74 15.47 -7.07 2.84
N LYS A 75 16.66 -7.59 2.53
CA LYS A 75 17.58 -8.17 3.52
C LYS A 75 18.14 -7.08 4.41
#